data_AF-A0AAN7C4C7-F1
#
_entry.id   AF-A0AAN7C4C7-F1
#
_cell.length_a   1.000
_cell.length_b   1.000
_cell.length_c   1.000
_cell.angle_alpha   90.00
_cell.angle_beta   90.00
_cell.angle_gamma   90.00
#
_symmetry.space_group_name_H-M   'P 1'
#
loop_
_entity.id
_entity.type
_entity.pdbx_description
1 polymer ?
#
loop_
_entity_poly.entity_id
_entity_poly.type
_entity_poly.pdbx_seq_one_letter_code
_entity_poly.pdbx_strand_id
1 'polypeptide(L)'
;MLRTSVLLLTLAATGLAQAPAPEGYRKVYITSNVNPKFVIVPKAATSGSTVVVKTLNNKPEQQWYIKDNTTKIQLVDSTLCLDGGAQSNWRDMGNIYVNTCAENAASQNWLVMGDGRIALEPTNKKQCIDLQYMRATENNPVGLYNCAGLGNTGAADKGINWPLVNVTA
;
A
#
# COMPACT_ATOMS: atom_id res chain seq x y z
N MET A 1 8.05 33.90 -55.10
CA MET A 1 7.37 33.98 -53.79
C MET A 1 7.85 32.82 -52.93
N LEU A 2 8.77 33.07 -52.00
CA LEU A 2 9.39 32.03 -51.16
C LEU A 2 8.63 32.01 -49.82
N ARG A 3 7.85 30.97 -49.55
CA ARG A 3 7.14 30.80 -48.27
C ARG A 3 8.04 30.05 -47.29
N THR A 4 8.71 30.80 -46.42
CA THR A 4 9.45 30.28 -45.29
C THR A 4 8.46 29.72 -44.27
N SER A 5 8.40 28.40 -44.13
CA SER A 5 7.59 27.73 -43.09
C SER A 5 8.45 27.59 -41.85
N VAL A 6 8.13 28.34 -40.79
CA VAL A 6 8.74 28.20 -39.47
C VAL A 6 7.99 27.08 -38.74
N LEU A 7 8.63 25.92 -38.60
CA LEU A 7 8.16 24.85 -37.73
C LEU A 7 8.59 25.18 -36.30
N LEU A 8 7.64 25.59 -35.45
CA LEU A 8 7.85 25.71 -34.01
C LEU A 8 7.78 24.32 -33.38
N LEU A 9 8.93 23.75 -33.01
CA LEU A 9 9.01 22.58 -32.14
C LEU A 9 8.71 23.04 -30.71
N THR A 10 7.51 22.75 -30.22
CA THR A 10 7.18 22.88 -28.80
C THR A 10 7.87 21.75 -28.02
N LEU A 11 8.96 22.10 -27.33
CA LEU A 11 9.65 21.21 -26.40
C LEU A 11 8.80 21.11 -25.13
N ALA A 12 8.04 20.02 -24.97
CA ALA A 12 7.36 19.71 -23.72
C ALA A 12 8.43 19.35 -22.68
N ALA A 13 8.78 20.30 -21.81
CA ALA A 13 9.53 20.02 -20.60
C ALA A 13 8.64 19.14 -19.69
N THR A 14 8.81 17.82 -19.77
CA THR A 14 8.32 16.91 -18.74
C THR A 14 9.16 17.12 -17.49
N GLY A 15 8.85 18.19 -16.74
CA GLY A 15 9.23 18.24 -15.34
C GLY A 15 8.66 17.01 -14.67
N LEU A 16 9.46 16.36 -13.81
CA LEU A 16 9.04 15.25 -12.94
C LEU A 16 8.04 15.77 -11.89
N ALA A 17 6.91 16.31 -12.34
CA ALA A 17 5.81 16.66 -11.48
C ALA A 17 5.32 15.34 -10.86
N GLN A 18 5.46 15.24 -9.55
CA GLN A 18 4.89 14.18 -8.73
C GLN A 18 3.43 14.00 -9.18
N ALA A 19 3.07 12.78 -9.57
CA ALA A 19 1.70 12.50 -9.98
C ALA A 19 0.78 12.92 -8.82
N PRO A 20 -0.21 13.80 -9.06
CA PRO A 20 -1.13 14.19 -8.01
C PRO A 20 -1.85 12.95 -7.47
N ALA A 21 -2.21 12.98 -6.19
CA ALA A 21 -2.99 11.90 -5.58
C ALA A 21 -4.22 11.60 -6.44
N PRO A 22 -4.58 10.32 -6.65
CA PRO A 22 -5.83 9.99 -7.32
C PRO A 22 -7.02 10.64 -6.59
N GLU A 23 -8.07 11.00 -7.31
CA GLU A 23 -9.22 11.70 -6.74
C GLU A 23 -9.83 10.93 -5.56
N GLY A 24 -10.06 11.62 -4.43
CA GLY A 24 -10.61 11.04 -3.21
C GLY A 24 -9.62 10.24 -2.36
N TYR A 25 -8.35 10.10 -2.79
CA TYR A 25 -7.32 9.46 -2.00
C TYR A 25 -6.67 10.48 -1.06
N ARG A 26 -6.31 10.01 0.14
CA ARG A 26 -5.47 10.72 1.09
C ARG A 26 -4.09 10.06 1.16
N LYS A 27 -3.09 10.85 1.51
CA LYS A 27 -1.71 10.39 1.71
C LYS A 27 -1.51 10.01 3.18
N VAL A 28 -1.07 8.78 3.45
CA VAL A 28 -0.90 8.26 4.82
C VAL A 28 0.39 7.47 5.02
N TYR A 29 0.77 7.33 6.28
CA TYR A 29 1.56 6.21 6.78
C TYR A 29 0.61 5.10 7.24
N ILE A 30 0.91 3.85 6.86
CA ILE A 30 0.22 2.67 7.40
C ILE A 30 1.03 2.17 8.60
N THR A 31 0.61 2.57 9.79
CA THR A 31 1.41 2.48 11.02
C THR A 31 1.06 1.23 11.82
N SER A 32 2.04 0.56 12.42
CA SER A 32 1.78 -0.62 13.25
C SER A 32 1.11 -0.26 14.58
N ASN A 33 0.05 -0.98 14.95
CA ASN A 33 -0.57 -0.85 16.27
C ASN A 33 0.24 -1.55 17.40
N VAL A 34 1.24 -2.37 17.05
CA VAL A 34 2.18 -2.93 18.03
C VAL A 34 3.16 -1.85 18.51
N ASN A 35 3.71 -1.07 17.57
CA ASN A 35 4.59 0.06 17.87
C ASN A 35 4.49 1.10 16.74
N PRO A 36 3.99 2.32 17.03
CA PRO A 36 3.70 3.31 16.01
C PRO A 36 4.94 3.95 15.35
N LYS A 37 6.14 3.60 15.81
CA LYS A 37 7.38 3.98 15.12
C LYS A 37 7.58 3.24 13.81
N PHE A 38 6.89 2.13 13.60
CA PHE A 38 7.06 1.25 12.44
C PHE A 38 5.90 1.40 11.46
N VAL A 39 6.23 1.52 10.18
CA VAL A 39 5.28 1.70 9.08
C VAL A 39 5.54 0.69 7.96
N ILE A 40 4.49 0.30 7.24
CA ILE A 40 4.60 -0.60 6.09
C ILE A 40 5.32 0.12 4.95
N VAL A 41 6.34 -0.54 4.39
CA VAL A 41 7.10 -0.10 3.22
C VAL A 41 7.39 -1.29 2.31
N PRO A 42 7.60 -1.08 1.00
CA PRO A 42 8.21 -2.12 0.18
C PRO A 42 9.68 -2.32 0.55
N LYS A 43 10.19 -3.55 0.45
CA LYS A 43 11.64 -3.83 0.62
C LYS A 43 12.48 -3.10 -0.43
N ALA A 44 11.95 -3.00 -1.65
CA ALA A 44 12.44 -2.14 -2.72
C ALA A 44 11.27 -1.60 -3.54
N ALA A 45 11.38 -0.39 -4.07
CA ALA A 45 10.33 0.25 -4.89
C ALA A 45 10.31 -0.30 -6.34
N THR A 46 10.20 -1.62 -6.48
CA THR A 46 10.15 -2.34 -7.74
C THR A 46 9.10 -3.44 -7.70
N SER A 47 8.44 -3.70 -8.82
CA SER A 47 7.40 -4.74 -8.95
C SER A 47 7.93 -6.10 -8.50
N GLY A 48 7.12 -6.85 -7.76
CA GLY A 48 7.46 -8.16 -7.19
C GLY A 48 8.19 -8.08 -5.84
N SER A 49 8.55 -6.90 -5.36
CA SER A 49 9.15 -6.76 -4.03
C SER A 49 8.12 -7.02 -2.94
N THR A 50 8.51 -7.74 -1.88
CA THR A 50 7.67 -7.91 -0.69
C THR A 50 7.65 -6.65 0.18
N VAL A 51 6.69 -6.57 1.09
CA VAL A 51 6.59 -5.50 2.09
C VAL A 51 7.11 -5.94 3.46
N VAL A 52 7.61 -4.96 4.21
CA VAL A 52 8.13 -5.09 5.57
C VAL A 52 7.71 -3.87 6.37
N VAL A 53 7.96 -3.88 7.68
CA VAL A 53 7.97 -2.64 8.46
C VAL A 53 9.36 -2.03 8.53
N LYS A 54 9.41 -0.69 8.53
CA LYS A 54 10.61 0.10 8.82
C LYS A 54 10.29 1.26 9.75
N THR A 55 11.30 1.76 10.43
CA THR A 55 11.19 2.96 11.26
C THR A 55 10.75 4.15 10.40
N LEU A 56 9.72 4.87 10.83
CA LEU A 56 9.22 6.08 10.17
C LEU A 56 10.33 7.14 10.09
N ASN A 57 10.58 7.65 8.88
CA ASN A 57 11.56 8.67 8.56
C ASN A 57 11.07 9.71 7.53
N ASN A 58 9.75 9.75 7.30
CA ASN A 58 9.04 10.72 6.45
C ASN A 58 9.42 10.71 4.96
N LYS A 59 9.98 9.62 4.45
CA LYS A 59 10.31 9.53 3.03
C LYS A 59 9.14 9.03 2.17
N PRO A 60 9.07 9.39 0.87
CA PRO A 60 8.00 8.97 -0.03
C PRO A 60 7.79 7.46 -0.11
N GLU A 61 8.85 6.65 0.00
CA GLU A 61 8.74 5.18 0.00
C GLU A 61 8.00 4.60 1.21
N GLN A 62 7.61 5.43 2.19
CA GLN A 62 6.81 5.07 3.35
C GLN A 62 5.37 5.58 3.28
N GLN A 63 5.03 6.31 2.23
CA GLN A 63 3.76 7.01 2.09
C GLN A 63 2.89 6.32 1.06
N TRP A 64 1.61 6.19 1.37
CA TRP A 64 0.63 5.50 0.55
C TRP A 64 -0.55 6.41 0.26
N TYR A 65 -1.02 6.41 -0.98
CA TYR A 65 -2.35 6.89 -1.33
C TYR A 65 -3.36 5.80 -1.01
N ILE A 66 -4.38 6.16 -0.24
CA ILE A 66 -5.47 5.27 0.17
C ILE A 66 -6.79 6.05 0.32
N LYS A 67 -7.94 5.39 0.16
CA LYS A 67 -9.26 5.91 0.57
C LYS A 67 -9.96 4.91 1.50
N ASP A 68 -11.00 5.38 2.17
CA ASP A 68 -11.82 4.53 3.05
C ASP A 68 -12.63 3.50 2.23
N ASN A 69 -13.04 2.41 2.89
CA ASN A 69 -13.73 1.26 2.28
C ASN A 69 -12.88 0.60 1.17
N THR A 70 -13.51 0.17 0.09
CA THR A 70 -12.85 -0.52 -1.04
C THR A 70 -11.92 0.43 -1.78
N THR A 71 -10.64 0.06 -1.87
CA THR A 71 -9.57 0.90 -2.40
C THR A 71 -8.47 0.06 -3.07
N LYS A 72 -7.65 0.71 -3.89
CA LYS A 72 -6.27 0.27 -4.11
C LYS A 72 -5.37 1.03 -3.12
N ILE A 73 -4.22 0.47 -2.77
CA ILE A 73 -3.25 1.14 -1.88
C ILE A 73 -2.00 1.39 -2.72
N GLN A 74 -1.82 2.63 -3.17
CA GLN A 74 -0.76 2.99 -4.11
C GLN A 74 0.41 3.66 -3.39
N LEU A 75 1.63 3.25 -3.68
CA LEU A 75 2.83 3.89 -3.17
C LEU A 75 2.98 5.27 -3.82
N VAL A 76 3.17 6.31 -3.01
CA VAL A 76 3.31 7.70 -3.47
C VAL A 76 4.46 7.83 -4.47
N ASP A 77 4.30 8.74 -5.45
CA ASP A 77 5.27 9.03 -6.52
C ASP A 77 5.70 7.81 -7.34
N SER A 78 4.84 6.79 -7.42
CA SER A 78 5.09 5.57 -8.17
C SER A 78 3.83 5.04 -8.85
N THR A 79 3.99 4.05 -9.72
CA THR A 79 2.90 3.27 -10.31
C THR A 79 2.66 1.95 -9.58
N LEU A 80 3.21 1.78 -8.37
CA LEU A 80 3.16 0.53 -7.62
C LEU A 80 2.00 0.54 -6.60
N CYS A 81 1.29 -0.58 -6.52
CA CYS A 81 0.20 -0.84 -5.58
C CYS A 81 0.52 -2.04 -4.70
N LEU A 82 0.01 -2.02 -3.47
CA LEU A 82 0.02 -3.16 -2.57
C LEU A 82 -0.79 -4.32 -3.19
N ASP A 83 -0.21 -5.51 -3.20
CA ASP A 83 -0.68 -6.64 -3.99
C ASP A 83 -0.59 -7.95 -3.18
N GLY A 84 -1.72 -8.63 -2.99
CA GLY A 84 -1.83 -9.93 -2.33
C GLY A 84 -1.26 -11.10 -3.15
N GLY A 85 -0.75 -10.85 -4.35
CA GLY A 85 -0.21 -11.86 -5.26
C GLY A 85 -1.27 -12.80 -5.84
N ALA A 86 -0.81 -13.93 -6.39
CA ALA A 86 -1.70 -14.95 -6.94
C ALA A 86 -2.67 -15.50 -5.88
N GLN A 87 -3.88 -15.91 -6.27
CA GLN A 87 -4.91 -16.38 -5.33
C GLN A 87 -4.51 -17.60 -4.48
N SER A 88 -3.54 -18.40 -4.94
CA SER A 88 -2.92 -19.48 -4.17
C SER A 88 -2.16 -18.98 -2.94
N ASN A 89 -1.71 -17.72 -2.93
CA ASN A 89 -1.03 -17.04 -1.82
C ASN A 89 -2.00 -16.48 -0.76
N TRP A 90 -3.29 -16.36 -1.06
CA TRP A 90 -4.27 -15.76 -0.13
C TRP A 90 -4.65 -16.74 0.99
N ARG A 91 -3.77 -16.83 1.99
CA ARG A 91 -3.85 -17.68 3.18
C ARG A 91 -2.97 -17.09 4.27
N ASP A 92 -3.09 -17.60 5.49
CA ASP A 92 -2.21 -17.22 6.60
C ASP A 92 -0.73 -17.35 6.22
N MET A 93 0.04 -16.34 6.58
CA MET A 93 1.45 -16.14 6.23
C MET A 93 1.73 -15.95 4.73
N GLY A 94 0.71 -15.74 3.90
CA GLY A 94 0.87 -15.33 2.51
C GLY A 94 1.66 -14.03 2.42
N ASN A 95 2.54 -13.91 1.43
CA ASN A 95 3.32 -12.69 1.26
C ASN A 95 2.44 -11.55 0.71
N ILE A 96 2.75 -10.32 1.07
CA ILE A 96 2.24 -9.15 0.37
C ILE A 96 3.38 -8.53 -0.44
N TYR A 97 3.05 -8.07 -1.64
CA TYR A 97 3.97 -7.52 -2.61
C TYR A 97 3.60 -6.08 -2.95
N VAL A 98 4.49 -5.43 -3.69
CA VAL A 98 4.14 -4.30 -4.54
C VAL A 98 4.26 -4.69 -6.00
N ASN A 99 3.28 -4.34 -6.82
CA ASN A 99 3.30 -4.53 -8.27
C ASN A 99 2.73 -3.30 -8.98
N THR A 100 2.92 -3.18 -10.29
CA THR A 100 2.26 -2.13 -11.06
C THR A 100 0.74 -2.15 -10.80
N CYS A 101 0.18 -1.00 -10.45
CA CYS A 101 -1.25 -0.82 -10.25
C CYS A 101 -2.01 -1.22 -11.54
N ALA A 102 -3.05 -2.03 -11.39
CA ALA A 102 -3.86 -2.49 -12.50
C ALA A 102 -5.35 -2.43 -12.13
N GLU A 103 -6.20 -1.91 -13.02
CA GLU A 103 -7.63 -1.70 -12.77
C GLU A 103 -8.35 -2.97 -12.30
N ASN A 104 -8.14 -4.08 -13.01
CA ASN A 104 -8.87 -5.34 -12.79
C ASN A 104 -8.10 -6.39 -11.96
N ALA A 105 -7.08 -5.97 -11.20
CA ALA A 105 -6.33 -6.88 -10.33
C ALA A 105 -7.04 -7.08 -8.98
N ALA A 106 -7.76 -8.19 -8.83
CA ALA A 106 -8.43 -8.56 -7.57
C ALA A 106 -7.46 -8.67 -6.38
N SER A 107 -6.18 -9.00 -6.63
CA SER A 107 -5.14 -9.03 -5.62
C SER A 107 -4.75 -7.65 -5.06
N GLN A 108 -5.17 -6.58 -5.73
CA GLN A 108 -4.90 -5.18 -5.34
C GLN A 108 -6.13 -4.47 -4.76
N ASN A 109 -7.23 -5.20 -4.59
CA ASN A 109 -8.45 -4.67 -3.99
C ASN A 109 -8.44 -4.91 -2.48
N TRP A 110 -8.42 -3.82 -1.73
CA TRP A 110 -8.37 -3.82 -0.28
C TRP A 110 -9.61 -3.15 0.30
N LEU A 111 -10.14 -3.69 1.38
CA LEU A 111 -11.19 -3.09 2.18
C LEU A 111 -10.56 -2.49 3.44
N VAL A 112 -10.50 -1.15 3.50
CA VAL A 112 -10.12 -0.43 4.72
C VAL A 112 -11.31 -0.41 5.66
N MET A 113 -11.18 -1.10 6.79
CA MET A 113 -12.23 -1.25 7.78
C MET A 113 -12.14 -0.13 8.81
N GLY A 114 -13.28 0.33 9.32
CA GLY A 114 -13.33 1.39 10.35
C GLY A 114 -12.70 1.01 11.70
N ASP A 115 -12.35 -0.26 11.90
CA ASP A 115 -11.71 -0.77 13.11
C ASP A 115 -10.18 -0.88 12.98
N GLY A 116 -9.59 -0.39 11.89
CA GLY A 116 -8.14 -0.37 11.65
C GLY A 116 -7.59 -1.60 10.92
N ARG A 117 -8.42 -2.62 10.65
CA ARG A 117 -8.02 -3.72 9.77
C ARG A 117 -8.07 -3.31 8.31
N ILE A 118 -7.21 -3.93 7.50
CA ILE A 118 -7.20 -3.77 6.04
C ILE A 118 -7.28 -5.17 5.44
N ALA A 119 -8.41 -5.50 4.82
CA ALA A 119 -8.69 -6.84 4.31
C ALA A 119 -8.48 -6.93 2.79
N LEU A 120 -7.94 -8.04 2.31
CA LEU A 120 -7.97 -8.40 0.90
C LEU A 120 -9.41 -8.73 0.52
N GLU A 121 -10.00 -7.92 -0.36
CA GLU A 121 -11.45 -7.87 -0.58
C GLU A 121 -12.13 -9.15 -1.11
N PRO A 122 -11.54 -10.02 -1.96
CA PRO A 122 -12.25 -11.19 -2.48
C PRO A 122 -12.89 -12.02 -1.36
N THR A 123 -14.22 -11.96 -1.33
CA THR A 123 -15.06 -11.97 -0.11
C THR A 123 -15.07 -13.28 0.68
N ASN A 124 -14.50 -14.34 0.12
CA ASN A 124 -14.55 -15.68 0.69
C ASN A 124 -13.33 -16.05 1.55
N LYS A 125 -12.19 -15.36 1.45
CA LYS A 125 -10.96 -15.76 2.16
C LYS A 125 -10.58 -14.93 3.40
N LYS A 126 -11.23 -13.77 3.61
CA LYS A 126 -11.09 -12.88 4.78
C LYS A 126 -9.65 -12.79 5.32
N GLN A 127 -8.72 -12.39 4.46
CA GLN A 127 -7.31 -12.21 4.83
C GLN A 127 -7.05 -10.72 5.07
N CYS A 128 -6.38 -10.39 6.16
CA CYS A 128 -6.00 -9.04 6.56
C CYS A 128 -4.50 -8.86 6.47
N ILE A 129 -4.05 -7.63 6.26
CA ILE A 129 -2.64 -7.26 6.38
C ILE A 129 -2.17 -7.56 7.81
N ASP A 130 -1.09 -8.29 7.95
CA ASP A 130 -0.56 -8.79 9.23
C ASP A 130 0.92 -8.47 9.41
N LEU A 131 1.27 -7.97 10.59
CA LEU A 131 2.64 -7.89 11.04
C LEU A 131 3.04 -9.24 11.60
N GLN A 132 3.84 -9.99 10.84
CA GLN A 132 4.15 -11.37 11.17
C GLN A 132 4.70 -11.51 12.59
N TYR A 133 4.08 -12.41 13.36
CA TYR A 133 4.41 -12.68 14.75
C TYR A 133 4.27 -11.47 15.69
N MET A 134 3.48 -10.46 15.30
CA MET A 134 3.34 -9.18 16.02
C MET A 134 4.68 -8.52 16.33
N ARG A 135 5.69 -8.71 15.48
CA ARG A 135 7.07 -8.29 15.75
C ARG A 135 7.38 -6.96 15.08
N ALA A 136 7.21 -5.86 15.81
CA ALA A 136 7.56 -4.52 15.34
C ALA A 136 9.07 -4.24 15.47
N THR A 137 9.85 -4.85 14.59
CA THR A 137 11.30 -4.62 14.44
C THR A 137 11.64 -4.35 12.99
N GLU A 138 12.70 -3.59 12.74
CA GLU A 138 13.14 -3.21 11.38
C GLU A 138 13.23 -4.44 10.45
N ASN A 139 12.66 -4.31 9.25
CA ASN A 139 12.59 -5.35 8.22
C ASN A 139 11.77 -6.60 8.57
N ASN A 140 10.98 -6.59 9.64
CA ASN A 140 10.05 -7.70 9.90
C ASN A 140 9.01 -7.78 8.77
N PRO A 141 8.70 -8.99 8.24
CA PRO A 141 7.76 -9.13 7.14
C PRO A 141 6.34 -8.70 7.51
N VAL A 142 5.64 -8.20 6.49
CA VAL A 142 4.19 -7.99 6.52
C VAL A 142 3.56 -8.96 5.53
N GLY A 143 2.55 -9.70 5.98
CA GLY A 143 1.90 -10.75 5.22
C GLY A 143 0.39 -10.70 5.32
N LEU A 144 -0.25 -11.80 4.96
CA LEU A 144 -1.67 -12.03 5.10
C LEU A 144 -1.92 -12.92 6.33
N TYR A 145 -2.99 -12.62 7.06
CA TYR A 145 -3.48 -13.48 8.14
C TYR A 145 -4.99 -13.39 8.23
N ASN A 146 -5.63 -14.43 8.78
CA ASN A 146 -7.06 -14.43 9.04
C ASN A 146 -7.51 -13.16 9.77
N CYS A 147 -8.47 -12.43 9.18
CA CYS A 147 -9.02 -11.22 9.77
C CYS A 147 -9.70 -11.43 11.13
N ALA A 148 -10.02 -12.67 11.50
CA ALA A 148 -10.48 -13.00 12.86
C ALA A 148 -9.42 -12.74 13.94
N GLY A 149 -8.14 -12.62 13.56
CA GLY A 149 -7.04 -12.39 14.50
C GLY A 149 -6.76 -13.59 15.40
N LEU A 150 -5.63 -13.53 16.12
CA LEU A 150 -5.24 -14.55 17.08
C LEU A 150 -6.32 -14.72 18.15
N GLY A 151 -6.75 -15.97 18.38
CA GLY A 151 -7.79 -16.27 19.37
C GLY A 151 -9.17 -15.70 19.03
N ASN A 152 -9.44 -15.36 17.76
CA ASN A 152 -10.68 -14.73 17.31
C ASN A 152 -10.95 -13.35 17.95
N THR A 153 -9.89 -12.61 18.27
CA THR A 153 -9.97 -11.30 18.93
C THR A 153 -10.28 -10.14 17.97
N GLY A 154 -10.29 -10.38 16.66
CA GLY A 154 -10.60 -9.41 15.63
C GLY A 154 -9.67 -8.20 15.68
N ALA A 155 -10.25 -6.99 15.65
CA ALA A 155 -9.48 -5.75 15.68
C ALA A 155 -8.64 -5.53 16.94
N ALA A 156 -8.86 -6.29 18.02
CA ALA A 156 -8.02 -6.25 19.21
C ALA A 156 -6.65 -6.94 19.01
N ASP A 157 -6.51 -7.77 17.98
CA ASP A 157 -5.21 -8.28 17.55
C ASP A 157 -4.40 -7.13 16.92
N LYS A 158 -3.32 -6.75 17.60
CA LYS A 158 -2.44 -5.65 17.19
C LYS A 158 -1.63 -5.97 15.93
N GLY A 159 -1.46 -7.25 15.59
CA GLY A 159 -0.73 -7.68 14.38
C GLY A 159 -1.47 -7.31 13.10
N ILE A 160 -2.80 -7.33 13.12
CA ILE A 160 -3.65 -7.07 11.95
C ILE A 160 -4.32 -5.68 11.97
N ASN A 161 -4.02 -4.86 12.99
CA ASN A 161 -4.55 -3.52 13.12
C ASN A 161 -3.50 -2.48 12.71
N TRP A 162 -3.87 -1.60 11.77
CA TRP A 162 -2.98 -0.66 11.11
C TRP A 162 -3.56 0.75 11.10
N PRO A 163 -3.35 1.55 12.17
CA PRO A 163 -3.72 2.95 12.19
C PRO A 163 -3.16 3.71 10.97
N LEU A 164 -4.06 4.38 10.24
CA LEU A 164 -3.72 5.23 9.11
C LEU A 164 -3.46 6.65 9.61
N VAL A 165 -2.21 7.10 9.52
CA VAL A 165 -1.81 8.45 9.96
C VAL A 165 -1.62 9.33 8.75
N ASN A 166 -2.37 10.43 8.65
CA ASN A 166 -2.24 11.37 7.53
C ASN A 166 -0.82 11.97 7.47
N VAL A 167 -0.26 12.02 6.26
CA VAL A 167 0.95 12.80 6.00
C VAL A 167 0.54 14.27 5.97
N THR A 168 0.94 15.02 6.98
CA THR A 168 0.79 16.48 6.98
C THR A 168 1.92 17.10 6.16
N ALA A 169 1.56 18.04 5.28
CA ALA A 169 2.52 18.85 4.52
C ALA A 169 3.28 19.83 5.42
#